data_AF-A0A9D1QVJ9-F1
#
_entry.id   AF-A0A9D1QVJ9-F1
#
_cell.length_a   1.000
_cell.length_b   1.000
_cell.length_c   1.000
_cell.angle_alpha   90.00
_cell.angle_beta   90.00
_cell.angle_gamma   90.00
#
_symmetry.space_group_name_H-M   'P 1'
#
loop_
_entity.id
_entity.type
_entity.pdbx_description
1 polymer ?
#
loop_
_entity_poly.entity_id
_entity_poly.type
_entity_poly.pdbx_seq_one_letter_code
_entity_poly.pdbx_strand_id
1 'polypeptide(L)' 'MARRVTPADIVEFHRLYAKYGTYAEAARYTDFSATTVRKYINLGNVPKAVSQTWEGLMTAAHGPTLKAE' A
#
# COMPACT_ATOMS: atom_id res chain seq x y z
N MET A 1 -18.30 -15.16 -1.49
CA MET A 1 -18.05 -13.71 -1.60
C MET A 1 -16.56 -13.48 -1.37
N ALA A 2 -15.82 -12.85 -2.28
CA ALA A 2 -14.41 -12.53 -2.02
C ALA A 2 -14.32 -11.44 -0.95
N ARG A 3 -13.42 -11.60 0.05
CA ARG A 3 -13.13 -10.57 1.06
C ARG A 3 -12.71 -9.29 0.33
N ARG A 4 -13.35 -8.17 0.63
CA ARG A 4 -12.99 -6.87 0.05
C ARG A 4 -11.70 -6.39 0.71
N VAL A 5 -10.80 -5.83 -0.10
CA VAL A 5 -9.61 -5.14 0.40
C VAL A 5 -10.05 -3.89 1.17
N THR A 6 -9.59 -3.78 2.42
CA THR A 6 -9.84 -2.63 3.28
C THR A 6 -8.66 -1.67 3.27
N PRO A 7 -8.82 -0.42 3.73
CA PRO A 7 -7.70 0.52 3.87
C PRO A 7 -6.57 0.00 4.77
N ALA A 8 -6.91 -0.76 5.82
CA ALA A 8 -5.92 -1.37 6.70
C ALA A 8 -5.05 -2.41 5.97
N ASP A 9 -5.69 -3.25 5.14
CA ASP A 9 -4.97 -4.23 4.32
C ASP A 9 -4.00 -3.54 3.35
N ILE A 10 -4.37 -2.38 2.79
CA ILE A 10 -3.51 -1.60 1.89
C ILE A 10 -2.26 -1.09 2.62
N VAL A 11 -2.42 -0.53 3.83
CA VAL A 11 -1.29 -0.10 4.66
C VAL A 11 -0.37 -1.28 4.98
N GLU A 12 -0.96 -2.44 5.27
CA GLU A 12 -0.22 -3.67 5.55
C GLU A 12 0.54 -4.17 4.31
N PHE A 13 -0.04 -4.09 3.11
CA PHE A 13 0.66 -4.41 1.86
C PHE A 13 1.91 -3.56 1.68
N HIS A 14 1.81 -2.24 1.90
CA HIS A 14 2.96 -1.33 1.81
C HIS A 14 4.02 -1.64 2.88
N ARG A 15 3.61 -1.94 4.12
CA ARG A 15 4.53 -2.33 5.20
C ARG A 15 5.27 -3.64 4.88
N LEU A 16 4.55 -4.65 4.42
CA LEU A 16 5.11 -5.95 4.06
C LEU A 16 6.02 -5.83 2.83
N TYR A 17 5.63 -5.05 1.84
CA TYR A 17 6.47 -4.78 0.68
C TYR A 17 7.76 -4.04 1.04
N ALA A 18 7.70 -3.04 1.92
CA ALA A 18 8.90 -2.37 2.44
C ALA A 18 9.84 -3.33 3.19
N LYS A 19 9.29 -4.34 3.88
CA LYS A 19 10.06 -5.33 4.63
C LYS A 19 10.69 -6.42 3.76
N TYR A 20 9.95 -6.93 2.77
CA TYR A 20 10.33 -8.11 1.98
C TYR A 20 10.75 -7.79 0.54
N GLY A 21 10.49 -6.58 0.04
CA GLY A 21 10.88 -6.10 -1.29
C GLY A 21 10.15 -6.75 -2.47
N THR A 22 9.34 -7.79 -2.26
CA THR A 22 8.63 -8.51 -3.32
C THR A 22 7.14 -8.69 -3.02
N TYR A 23 6.31 -8.56 -4.07
CA TYR A 23 4.85 -8.68 -3.95
C TYR A 23 4.39 -10.11 -3.60
N ALA A 24 5.15 -11.11 -4.04
CA ALA A 24 4.84 -12.51 -3.77
C ALA A 24 5.07 -12.86 -2.30
N GLU A 25 6.18 -12.41 -1.71
CA GLU A 25 6.43 -12.56 -0.27
C GLU A 25 5.40 -11.77 0.55
N ALA A 26 5.13 -10.51 0.20
CA ALA A 26 4.12 -9.72 0.89
C ALA A 26 2.74 -10.43 0.89
N ALA A 27 2.37 -11.05 -0.22
CA ALA A 27 1.14 -11.82 -0.32
C ALA A 27 1.11 -13.07 0.58
N ARG A 28 2.25 -13.68 0.94
CA ARG A 28 2.31 -14.85 1.83
C ARG A 28 1.83 -14.56 3.24
N TYR A 29 1.95 -13.31 3.67
CA TYR A 29 1.52 -12.85 4.99
C TYR A 29 0.14 -12.22 4.97
N THR A 30 -0.61 -12.36 3.88
CA THR A 30 -1.94 -11.78 3.71
C THR A 30 -2.90 -12.80 3.11
N ASP A 31 -4.21 -12.56 3.26
CA ASP A 31 -5.24 -13.36 2.60
C ASP A 31 -5.40 -13.02 1.09
N PHE A 32 -4.52 -12.20 0.53
CA PHE A 32 -4.66 -11.64 -0.82
C PHE A 32 -3.58 -12.14 -1.78
N SER A 33 -3.95 -12.24 -3.06
CA SER A 33 -3.00 -12.64 -4.10
C SER A 33 -1.92 -11.58 -4.34
N ALA A 34 -0.75 -12.00 -4.81
CA ALA A 34 0.32 -11.09 -5.21
C ALA A 34 -0.12 -10.06 -6.27
N THR A 35 -1.06 -10.43 -7.13
CA THR A 35 -1.68 -9.52 -8.12
C THR A 35 -2.53 -8.44 -7.46
N THR A 36 -3.25 -8.79 -6.38
CA THR A 36 -4.03 -7.84 -5.58
C THR A 36 -3.09 -6.91 -4.83
N VAL A 37 -2.11 -7.45 -4.13
CA VAL A 37 -1.08 -6.69 -3.40
C VAL A 37 -0.38 -5.69 -4.34
N ARG A 38 0.07 -6.13 -5.52
CA ARG A 38 0.67 -5.27 -6.54
C ARG A 38 -0.28 -4.15 -6.99
N LYS A 39 -1.56 -4.44 -7.24
CA LYS A 39 -2.56 -3.46 -7.71
C LYS A 39 -2.67 -2.27 -6.74
N TYR A 40 -2.61 -2.54 -5.44
CA TYR A 40 -2.78 -1.51 -4.40
C TYR A 40 -1.45 -0.83 -4.00
N ILE A 41 -0.30 -1.50 -4.16
CA ILE A 41 1.01 -0.87 -3.93
C ILE A 41 1.40 0.07 -5.06
N ASN A 42 1.17 -0.31 -6.32
CA ASN A 42 1.59 0.50 -7.47
C ASN A 42 0.78 1.81 -7.63
N LEU A 43 -0.12 2.13 -6.69
CA LEU A 43 -0.96 3.34 -6.59
C LEU A 43 -1.75 3.76 -7.85
N GLY A 44 -1.60 3.09 -8.99
CA GLY A 44 -2.29 3.42 -10.24
C GLY A 44 -3.80 3.20 -10.19
N ASN A 45 -4.33 2.64 -9.11
CA ASN A 45 -5.76 2.39 -8.94
C ASN A 45 -6.21 2.37 -7.45
N VAL A 46 -5.59 3.19 -6.59
CA VAL A 46 -6.12 3.38 -5.23
C VAL A 46 -7.25 4.43 -5.24
N PRO A 47 -8.30 4.25 -4.41
CA PRO A 47 -9.28 5.30 -4.17
C PRO A 47 -8.59 6.56 -3.67
N LYS A 48 -8.98 7.72 -4.22
CA LYS A 48 -8.38 9.04 -3.93
C LYS A 48 -8.22 9.34 -2.44
N ALA A 49 -9.17 8.88 -1.62
CA ALA A 49 -9.13 9.02 -0.16
C ALA A 49 -7.90 8.37 0.49
N VAL A 50 -7.45 7.22 -0.02
CA VAL A 50 -6.28 6.51 0.49
C VAL A 50 -5.00 7.24 0.08
N SER A 51 -4.93 7.77 -1.15
CA SER A 51 -3.80 8.59 -1.61
C SER A 51 -3.61 9.84 -0.75
N GLN A 52 -4.70 10.56 -0.47
CA GLN A 52 -4.66 11.79 0.34
C GLN A 52 -4.27 11.51 1.80
N THR A 53 -4.80 10.42 2.37
CA THR A 53 -4.45 10.01 3.73
C THR A 53 -3.00 9.55 3.81
N TRP A 54 -2.50 8.85 2.79
CA TRP A 54 -1.11 8.40 2.69
C TRP A 54 -0.13 9.57 2.57
N GLU A 55 -0.40 10.56 1.71
CA GLU A 55 0.38 11.79 1.62
C GLU A 55 0.42 12.52 2.97
N GLY A 56 -0.72 12.62 3.66
CA GLY A 56 -0.79 13.22 5.00
C GLY A 56 0.02 12.45 6.04
N LEU A 57 -0.05 11.11 6.05
CA LEU A 57 0.69 10.26 6.98
C LEU A 57 2.19 10.28 6.72
N MET A 58 2.62 10.25 5.46
CA MET A 58 4.03 10.34 5.08
C MET A 58 4.62 11.72 5.41
N THR A 59 3.84 12.78 5.23
CA THR A 59 4.23 14.17 5.60
C THR A 59 4.31 14.36 7.12
N ALA A 60 3.49 13.65 7.90
CA ALA A 60 3.52 13.72 9.36
C ALA A 60 4.61 12.84 9.99
N ALA A 61 4.95 11.71 9.37
CA ALA A 61 5.95 10.76 9.87
C ALA A 61 7.39 11.12 9.46
N HIS A 62 7.57 11.83 8.33
CA HIS A 62 8.84 12.37 7.89
C HIS A 62 8.64 13.84 7.54
N GLY A 63 9.47 14.73 8.09
CA GLY A 63 9.63 16.08 7.53
C GLY A 63 9.78 16.02 6.00
N PRO A 64 9.41 17.09 5.29
CA PRO A 64 8.89 17.02 3.92
C PRO A 64 9.80 16.23 2.98
N THR A 65 9.27 15.17 2.36
CA THR A 65 9.91 14.45 1.25
C THR A 65 8.83 13.99 0.29
N LEU A 66 8.92 14.10 -1.03
CA LEU A 66 9.89 14.67 -1.97
C LEU A 66 9.02 15.13 -3.14
N LYS A 67 9.19 16.38 -3.60
CA LYS A 67 8.68 16.75 -4.92
C LYS A 67 9.48 15.94 -5.93
N ALA A 68 8.80 15.12 -6.72
CA ALA A 68 9.29 14.75 -8.03
C ALA A 68 9.08 15.99 -8.91
N GLU A 69 10.21 16.63 -9.23
CA GLU A 69 10.36 17.71 -10.20
C GLU A 69 10.06 17.21 -11.61
#